data_AF-A0A6L7SSY3-F1
#
_entry.id   AF-A0A6L7SSY3-F1
#
_cell.length_a   1.000
_cell.length_b   1.000
_cell.length_c   1.000
_cell.angle_alpha   90.00
_cell.angle_beta   90.00
_cell.angle_gamma   90.00
#
_symmetry.space_group_name_H-M   'P 1'
#
loop_
_entity.id
_entity.type
_entity.pdbx_description
1 polymer ?
#
loop_
_entity_poly.entity_id
_entity_poly.type
_entity_poly.pdbx_seq_one_letter_code
_entity_poly.pdbx_strand_id
1 'polypeptide(L)'
;MTAAVKPFPASSFPVVNVATVPQRSPLRYPGGKTWLISHIRHWLKSTDPEILIEPFAGGAIVSLTAVMENLVRTAVMVEIDRDVAAFWRSVLESGEILQERITQFKPTLNRLQKLEQDAPSSVLEHGFRTLVLNRTRRNGILASGASFCRNGEGGEGLLSAGILTHWRPGSW
;
A
#
# COMPACT_ATOMS: atom_id res chain seq x y z
N MET A 1 27.16 -40.33 1.17
CA MET A 1 25.74 -40.54 1.51
C MET A 1 25.10 -39.17 1.73
N THR A 2 24.27 -38.70 0.80
CA THR A 2 23.50 -37.46 0.92
C THR A 2 22.27 -37.72 1.78
N ALA A 3 22.15 -37.07 2.93
CA ALA A 3 20.97 -37.16 3.77
C ALA A 3 19.77 -36.56 3.01
N ALA A 4 18.70 -37.34 2.83
CA ALA A 4 17.47 -36.86 2.21
C ALA A 4 16.86 -35.77 3.10
N VAL A 5 16.68 -34.57 2.53
CA VAL A 5 16.02 -33.45 3.21
C VAL A 5 14.56 -33.85 3.46
N LYS A 6 14.14 -33.83 4.72
CA LYS A 6 12.74 -34.09 5.10
C LYS A 6 11.87 -32.95 4.53
N PRO A 7 10.78 -33.25 3.82
CA PRO A 7 9.90 -32.20 3.31
C PRO A 7 9.24 -31.45 4.47
N PHE A 8 8.97 -30.15 4.27
CA PHE A 8 8.18 -29.38 5.22
C PHE A 8 6.76 -29.95 5.32
N PRO A 9 6.15 -29.96 6.52
CA PRO A 9 4.77 -30.38 6.66
C PRO A 9 3.85 -29.50 5.80
N ALA A 10 2.88 -30.14 5.14
CA ALA A 10 1.90 -29.42 4.35
C ALA A 10 1.03 -28.53 5.28
N SER A 11 0.75 -27.30 4.84
CA SER A 11 -0.17 -26.42 5.55
C SER A 11 -1.58 -27.00 5.52
N SER A 12 -2.26 -27.00 6.67
CA SER A 12 -3.69 -27.37 6.77
C SER A 12 -4.62 -26.26 6.28
N PHE A 13 -4.09 -25.07 5.98
CA PHE A 13 -4.86 -23.97 5.44
C PHE A 13 -5.00 -24.07 3.92
N PRO A 14 -6.19 -23.81 3.37
CA PRO A 14 -6.38 -23.78 1.92
C PRO A 14 -5.56 -22.65 1.28
N VAL A 15 -5.16 -22.86 0.02
CA VAL A 15 -4.52 -21.82 -0.78
C VAL A 15 -5.45 -20.62 -0.89
N VAL A 16 -4.96 -19.44 -0.53
CA VAL A 16 -5.74 -18.21 -0.56
C VAL A 16 -5.80 -17.68 -1.98
N ASN A 17 -7.01 -17.56 -2.53
CA ASN A 17 -7.24 -16.79 -3.74
C ASN A 17 -7.10 -15.29 -3.41
N VAL A 18 -5.95 -14.70 -3.73
CA VAL A 18 -5.65 -13.29 -3.44
C VAL A 18 -6.65 -12.33 -4.10
N ALA A 19 -7.27 -12.73 -5.21
CA ALA A 19 -8.26 -11.91 -5.92
C ALA A 19 -9.58 -11.75 -5.14
N THR A 20 -9.87 -12.62 -4.17
CA THR A 20 -11.09 -12.51 -3.33
C THR A 20 -10.87 -11.67 -2.07
N VAL A 21 -9.63 -11.24 -1.81
CA VAL A 21 -9.31 -10.39 -0.66
C VAL A 21 -9.47 -8.92 -1.07
N PRO A 22 -10.26 -8.13 -0.33
CA PRO A 22 -10.39 -6.69 -0.59
C PRO A 22 -9.02 -6.00 -0.62
N GLN A 23 -8.74 -5.27 -1.69
CA GLN A 23 -7.52 -4.47 -1.79
C GLN A 23 -7.71 -3.18 -0.97
N ARG A 24 -7.07 -3.10 0.20
CA ARG A 24 -7.23 -1.95 1.10
C ARG A 24 -6.11 -0.91 0.98
N SER A 25 -4.95 -1.31 0.48
CA SER A 25 -3.81 -0.39 0.35
C SER A 25 -3.88 0.41 -0.95
N PRO A 26 -3.66 1.73 -0.91
CA PRO A 26 -3.47 2.54 -2.12
C PRO A 26 -2.07 2.39 -2.73
N LEU A 27 -1.10 1.85 -1.98
CA LEU A 27 0.26 1.64 -2.48
C LEU A 27 0.36 0.33 -3.27
N ARG A 28 1.03 0.40 -4.42
CA ARG A 28 1.61 -0.77 -5.09
C ARG A 28 2.95 -1.07 -4.41
N TYR A 29 2.92 -1.87 -3.35
CA TYR A 29 4.11 -2.13 -2.56
C TYR A 29 4.57 -3.59 -2.66
N PRO A 30 5.89 -3.85 -2.80
CA PRO A 30 6.44 -5.20 -2.86
C PRO A 30 6.08 -6.07 -1.65
N GLY A 31 6.02 -7.38 -1.87
CA GLY A 31 5.79 -8.36 -0.80
C GLY A 31 4.32 -8.60 -0.46
N GLY A 32 3.39 -8.07 -1.28
CA GLY A 32 1.93 -8.22 -1.22
C GLY A 32 1.42 -9.27 -0.25
N LYS A 33 1.30 -8.91 1.03
CA LYS A 33 0.90 -9.79 2.14
C LYS A 33 -0.59 -10.14 2.11
N THR A 34 -1.27 -9.81 1.02
CA THR A 34 -2.69 -10.10 0.81
C THR A 34 -3.00 -11.59 0.94
N TRP A 35 -2.08 -12.47 0.52
CA TRP A 35 -2.21 -13.92 0.71
C TRP A 35 -2.25 -14.33 2.20
N LEU A 36 -1.65 -13.54 3.09
CA LEU A 36 -1.57 -13.82 4.53
C LEU A 36 -2.87 -13.48 5.26
N ILE A 37 -3.76 -12.69 4.65
CA ILE A 37 -4.92 -12.12 5.32
C ILE A 37 -5.87 -13.18 5.88
N SER A 38 -6.09 -14.28 5.17
CA SER A 38 -6.94 -15.37 5.69
C SER A 38 -6.38 -15.98 6.99
N HIS A 39 -5.06 -16.11 7.08
CA HIS A 39 -4.39 -16.61 8.28
C HIS A 39 -4.47 -15.60 9.43
N ILE A 40 -4.23 -14.31 9.13
CA ILE A 40 -4.33 -13.24 10.13
C ILE A 40 -5.75 -13.16 10.69
N ARG A 41 -6.78 -13.23 9.84
CA ARG A 41 -8.18 -13.25 10.29
C ARG A 41 -8.45 -14.40 11.25
N HIS A 42 -7.97 -15.60 10.92
CA HIS A 42 -8.13 -16.77 11.79
C HIS A 42 -7.40 -16.58 13.12
N TRP A 43 -6.15 -16.11 13.08
CA TRP A 43 -5.33 -15.88 14.26
C TRP A 43 -5.92 -14.79 15.18
N LEU A 44 -6.31 -13.64 14.62
CA LEU A 44 -6.92 -12.54 15.39
C LEU A 44 -8.24 -12.98 16.04
N LYS A 45 -9.09 -13.72 15.32
CA LYS A 45 -10.34 -14.26 15.90
C LYS A 45 -10.11 -15.26 17.04
N SER A 46 -8.98 -15.97 17.01
CA SER A 46 -8.64 -16.95 18.06
C SER A 46 -7.97 -16.34 19.28
N THR A 47 -7.33 -15.18 19.14
CA THR A 47 -6.55 -14.52 20.20
C THR A 47 -7.24 -13.26 20.75
N ASP A 48 -8.15 -12.67 19.98
CA ASP A 48 -8.92 -11.46 20.28
C ASP A 48 -8.08 -10.32 20.89
N PRO A 49 -6.97 -9.91 20.24
CA PRO A 49 -6.10 -8.90 20.82
C PRO A 49 -6.71 -7.50 20.67
N GLU A 50 -6.57 -6.68 21.71
CA GLU A 50 -7.01 -5.28 21.66
C GLU A 50 -6.13 -4.45 20.71
N ILE A 51 -4.81 -4.74 20.68
CA ILE A 51 -3.80 -4.01 19.92
C ILE A 51 -3.03 -4.95 19.00
N LEU A 52 -2.96 -4.61 17.71
CA LEU A 52 -2.06 -5.22 16.74
C LEU A 52 -0.87 -4.29 16.49
N ILE A 53 0.35 -4.84 16.45
CA ILE A 53 1.55 -4.10 16.05
C ILE A 53 2.10 -4.73 14.77
N GLU A 54 2.16 -3.96 13.69
CA GLU A 54 2.73 -4.37 12.41
C GLU A 54 4.09 -3.68 12.22
N PRO A 55 5.21 -4.36 12.54
CA PRO A 55 6.54 -3.73 12.56
C PRO A 55 7.10 -3.39 11.16
N PHE A 56 6.50 -3.95 10.10
CA PHE A 56 6.90 -3.78 8.71
C PHE A 56 5.66 -3.54 7.85
N ALA A 57 5.04 -2.38 8.04
CA ALA A 57 3.75 -2.08 7.45
C ALA A 57 3.77 -2.17 5.92
N GLY A 58 4.72 -1.52 5.25
CA GLY A 58 4.73 -1.41 3.79
C GLY A 58 3.38 -0.89 3.27
N GLY A 59 2.61 -1.77 2.60
CA GLY A 59 1.23 -1.47 2.17
C GLY A 59 0.17 -1.53 3.29
N ALA A 60 0.52 -1.90 4.52
CA ALA A 60 -0.35 -1.98 5.70
C ALA A 60 -1.61 -2.84 5.56
N ILE A 61 -1.63 -3.79 4.62
CA ILE A 61 -2.83 -4.59 4.34
C ILE A 61 -3.31 -5.37 5.57
N VAL A 62 -2.40 -5.79 6.45
CA VAL A 62 -2.73 -6.49 7.70
C VAL A 62 -3.41 -5.55 8.68
N SER A 63 -2.77 -4.42 9.04
CA SER A 63 -3.33 -3.41 9.94
C SER A 63 -4.67 -2.85 9.45
N LEU A 64 -4.75 -2.49 8.15
CA LEU A 64 -5.98 -1.98 7.55
C LEU A 64 -7.10 -3.02 7.60
N THR A 65 -6.80 -4.28 7.31
CA THR A 65 -7.78 -5.35 7.41
C THR A 65 -8.26 -5.54 8.83
N ALA A 66 -7.33 -5.60 9.79
CA ALA A 66 -7.65 -5.83 11.19
C ALA A 66 -8.58 -4.75 11.75
N VAL A 67 -8.30 -3.48 11.47
CA VAL A 67 -9.13 -2.35 11.94
C VAL A 67 -10.47 -2.29 11.18
N MET A 68 -10.44 -2.37 9.84
CA MET A 68 -11.67 -2.23 9.04
C MET A 68 -12.66 -3.38 9.21
N GLU A 69 -12.18 -4.56 9.62
CA GLU A 69 -13.04 -5.71 9.93
C GLU A 69 -13.36 -5.83 11.42
N ASN A 70 -13.04 -4.79 12.20
CA ASN A 70 -13.27 -4.74 13.65
C ASN A 70 -12.68 -5.95 14.40
N LEU A 71 -11.52 -6.46 13.94
CA LEU A 71 -10.81 -7.59 14.55
C LEU A 71 -9.89 -7.15 15.69
N VAL A 72 -9.55 -5.86 15.75
CA VAL A 72 -8.76 -5.24 16.82
C VAL A 72 -9.28 -3.83 17.08
N ARG A 73 -9.11 -3.31 18.30
CA ARG A 73 -9.46 -1.92 18.64
C ARG A 73 -8.44 -0.94 18.08
N THR A 74 -7.16 -1.32 18.04
CA THR A 74 -6.08 -0.42 17.61
C THR A 74 -5.02 -1.19 16.82
N ALA A 75 -4.53 -0.59 15.75
CA ALA A 75 -3.36 -1.06 15.04
C ALA A 75 -2.24 -0.01 15.09
N VAL A 76 -1.03 -0.46 15.37
CA VAL A 76 0.20 0.35 15.35
C VAL A 76 1.03 -0.09 14.15
N MET A 77 1.23 0.82 13.21
CA MET A 77 2.04 0.59 12.01
C MET A 77 3.44 1.15 12.24
N VAL A 78 4.47 0.35 11.99
CA VAL A 78 5.87 0.80 11.99
C VAL A 78 6.44 0.62 10.58
N GLU A 79 7.18 1.62 10.11
CA GLU A 79 7.84 1.60 8.81
C GLU A 79 9.13 2.41 8.87
N ILE A 80 10.20 1.85 8.30
CA ILE A 80 11.52 2.49 8.26
C ILE A 80 11.72 3.31 6.98
N ASP A 81 11.06 2.91 5.89
CA ASP A 81 11.09 3.66 4.64
C ASP A 81 10.40 5.01 4.83
N ARG A 82 11.15 6.09 4.67
CA ARG A 82 10.68 7.46 4.94
C ARG A 82 9.57 7.88 3.98
N ASP A 83 9.61 7.41 2.73
CA ASP A 83 8.60 7.76 1.73
C ASP A 83 7.27 7.12 2.11
N VAL A 84 7.29 5.82 2.46
CA VAL A 84 6.11 5.05 2.89
C VAL A 84 5.57 5.56 4.23
N ALA A 85 6.45 5.84 5.19
CA ALA A 85 6.07 6.40 6.48
C ALA A 85 5.40 7.77 6.32
N ALA A 86 5.97 8.66 5.50
CA ALA A 86 5.37 9.97 5.22
C ALA A 86 4.01 9.85 4.52
N PHE A 87 3.85 8.86 3.64
CA PHE A 87 2.56 8.54 3.04
C PHE A 87 1.50 8.16 4.09
N TRP A 88 1.78 7.18 4.95
CA TRP A 88 0.82 6.76 5.97
C TRP A 88 0.49 7.88 6.95
N ARG A 89 1.50 8.66 7.37
CA ARG A 89 1.24 9.85 8.20
C ARG A 89 0.34 10.86 7.52
N SER A 90 0.55 11.11 6.22
CA SER A 90 -0.31 12.01 5.45
C SER A 90 -1.76 11.52 5.36
N VAL A 91 -1.96 10.20 5.19
CA VAL A 91 -3.30 9.60 5.18
C VAL A 91 -4.01 9.77 6.53
N LEU A 92 -3.30 9.51 7.63
CA LEU A 92 -3.87 9.53 8.97
C LEU A 92 -4.07 10.95 9.52
N GLU A 93 -3.14 11.88 9.24
CA GLU A 93 -3.14 13.23 9.81
C GLU A 93 -3.80 14.26 8.87
N SER A 94 -3.89 13.99 7.56
CA SER A 94 -4.30 14.99 6.55
C SER A 94 -5.02 14.36 5.35
N GLY A 95 -5.76 13.26 5.58
CA GLY A 95 -6.35 12.44 4.52
C GLY A 95 -7.25 13.20 3.54
N GLU A 96 -8.08 14.12 4.02
CA GLU A 96 -8.99 14.92 3.16
C GLU A 96 -8.22 15.84 2.20
N ILE A 97 -7.22 16.57 2.71
CA ILE A 97 -6.39 17.47 1.89
C ILE A 97 -5.56 16.64 0.90
N LEU A 98 -5.04 15.49 1.34
CA LEU A 98 -4.31 14.57 0.47
C LEU A 98 -5.21 14.10 -0.69
N GLN A 99 -6.45 13.70 -0.41
CA GLN A 99 -7.43 13.29 -1.41
C GLN A 99 -7.74 14.38 -2.42
N GLU A 100 -7.98 15.60 -1.94
CA GLU A 100 -8.27 16.73 -2.81
C GLU A 100 -7.10 16.97 -3.77
N ARG A 101 -5.87 17.04 -3.24
CA ARG A 101 -4.65 17.21 -4.05
C ARG A 101 -4.49 16.11 -5.09
N ILE A 102 -4.72 14.85 -4.72
CA ILE A 102 -4.63 13.71 -5.65
C ILE A 102 -5.67 13.84 -6.76
N THR A 103 -6.91 14.16 -6.41
CA THR A 103 -8.04 14.23 -7.37
C THR A 103 -7.86 15.38 -8.37
N GLN A 104 -7.26 16.49 -7.92
CA GLN A 104 -6.99 17.66 -8.77
C GLN A 104 -5.71 17.53 -9.60
N PHE A 105 -4.80 16.62 -9.25
CA PHE A 105 -3.51 16.50 -9.90
C PHE A 105 -3.61 15.83 -11.27
N LYS A 106 -3.13 16.52 -12.31
CA LYS A 106 -2.99 15.98 -13.67
C LYS A 106 -1.56 15.47 -13.90
N PRO A 107 -1.34 14.15 -14.01
CA PRO A 107 0.00 13.56 -14.11
C PRO A 107 0.60 13.70 -15.51
N THR A 108 1.19 14.86 -15.82
CA THR A 108 2.01 15.05 -17.02
C THR A 108 3.47 14.72 -16.73
N LEU A 109 4.24 14.27 -17.74
CA LEU A 109 5.66 13.92 -17.57
C LEU A 109 6.47 15.03 -16.89
N ASN A 110 6.29 16.29 -17.32
CA ASN A 110 6.98 17.44 -16.73
C ASN A 110 6.62 17.61 -15.24
N ARG A 111 5.33 17.49 -14.87
CA ARG A 111 4.91 17.58 -13.46
C ARG A 111 5.45 16.43 -12.61
N LEU A 112 5.51 15.22 -13.17
CA LEU A 112 6.07 14.06 -12.47
C LEU A 112 7.59 14.19 -12.27
N GLN A 113 8.32 14.66 -13.28
CA GLN A 113 9.75 14.96 -13.18
C GLN A 113 10.02 16.05 -12.15
N LYS A 114 9.20 17.11 -12.14
CA LYS A 114 9.27 18.16 -11.13
C LYS A 114 9.03 17.61 -9.72
N LEU A 115 8.00 16.78 -9.52
CA LEU A 115 7.77 16.10 -8.24
C LEU A 115 8.93 15.22 -7.79
N GLU A 116 9.64 14.58 -8.73
CA GLU A 116 10.82 13.78 -8.37
C GLU A 116 11.99 14.65 -7.90
N GLN A 117 12.20 15.82 -8.51
CA GLN A 117 13.31 16.73 -8.23
C GLN A 117 13.08 17.61 -7.00
N ASP A 118 11.85 18.08 -6.79
CA ASP A 118 11.53 18.98 -5.70
C ASP A 118 11.58 18.24 -4.35
N ALA A 119 12.33 18.78 -3.39
CA ALA A 119 12.34 18.29 -2.03
C ALA A 119 11.02 18.66 -1.34
N PRO A 120 10.29 17.71 -0.72
CA PRO A 120 9.04 18.03 -0.04
C PRO A 120 9.31 18.92 1.17
N SER A 121 8.48 19.94 1.36
CA SER A 121 8.61 20.89 2.48
C SER A 121 7.78 20.49 3.70
N SER A 122 6.90 19.50 3.57
CA SER A 122 6.03 19.00 4.63
C SER A 122 5.77 17.49 4.50
N VAL A 123 5.30 16.87 5.58
CA VAL A 123 4.89 15.44 5.58
C VAL A 123 3.81 15.19 4.53
N LEU A 124 2.81 16.08 4.44
CA LEU A 124 1.73 15.99 3.45
C LEU A 124 2.26 16.04 2.01
N GLU A 125 3.19 16.95 1.70
CA GLU A 125 3.80 17.02 0.37
C GLU A 125 4.62 15.78 0.05
N HIS A 126 5.33 15.26 1.05
CA HIS A 126 6.09 14.03 0.92
C HIS A 126 5.16 12.85 0.64
N GLY A 127 4.10 12.66 1.44
CA GLY A 127 3.15 11.57 1.23
C GLY A 127 2.40 11.68 -0.11
N PHE A 128 2.02 12.89 -0.52
CA PHE A 128 1.47 13.15 -1.85
C PHE A 128 2.44 12.73 -2.97
N ARG A 129 3.69 13.19 -2.90
CA ARG A 129 4.76 12.81 -3.85
C ARG A 129 4.95 11.29 -3.88
N THR A 130 5.04 10.65 -2.72
CA THR A 130 5.20 9.20 -2.60
C THR A 130 4.08 8.47 -3.34
N LEU A 131 2.82 8.81 -3.07
CA LEU A 131 1.70 8.12 -3.71
C LEU A 131 1.69 8.35 -5.22
N VAL A 132 1.85 9.60 -5.67
CA VAL A 132 1.82 9.92 -7.10
C VAL A 132 2.92 9.16 -7.85
N LEU A 133 4.15 9.15 -7.33
CA LEU A 133 5.25 8.42 -7.95
C LEU A 133 5.02 6.89 -7.88
N ASN A 134 4.55 6.36 -6.75
CA ASN A 134 4.20 4.94 -6.63
C ASN A 134 3.12 4.50 -7.64
N ARG A 135 2.15 5.36 -7.94
CA ARG A 135 1.06 5.02 -8.85
C ARG A 135 1.43 5.19 -10.32
N THR A 136 2.38 6.08 -10.61
CA THR A 136 2.79 6.43 -11.99
C THR A 136 4.06 5.72 -12.46
N ARG A 137 4.85 5.12 -11.56
CA ARG A 137 6.05 4.35 -11.89
C ARG A 137 5.75 2.86 -12.10
N ARG A 138 6.56 2.24 -12.96
CA ARG A 138 6.46 0.81 -13.26
C ARG A 138 6.59 -0.01 -11.96
N ASN A 139 5.60 -0.86 -11.70
CA ASN A 139 5.51 -1.71 -10.51
C ASN A 139 5.51 -0.95 -9.17
N GLY A 140 5.27 0.36 -9.16
CA GLY A 140 5.30 1.18 -7.96
C GLY A 140 6.66 1.33 -7.28
N ILE A 141 7.74 1.14 -8.04
CA ILE A 141 9.10 1.29 -7.53
C ILE A 141 9.36 2.76 -7.17
N LEU A 142 9.73 3.02 -5.91
CA LEU A 142 10.04 4.37 -5.40
C LEU A 142 11.50 4.79 -5.61
N ALA A 143 12.37 3.87 -6.05
CA ALA A 143 13.76 4.18 -6.35
C ALA A 143 13.92 5.31 -7.38
N SER A 144 14.91 6.17 -7.18
CA SER A 144 15.23 7.27 -8.11
C SER A 144 15.58 6.72 -9.49
N GLY A 145 15.09 7.38 -10.55
CA GLY A 145 15.33 6.96 -11.93
C GLY A 145 14.47 5.78 -12.41
N ALA A 146 13.55 5.27 -11.59
CA ALA A 146 12.57 4.28 -12.03
C ALA A 146 11.66 4.85 -13.12
N SER A 147 11.50 4.09 -14.22
CA SER A 147 10.72 4.55 -15.37
C SER A 147 9.22 4.69 -15.05
N PHE A 148 8.60 5.73 -15.57
CA PHE A 148 7.16 5.88 -15.57
C PHE A 148 6.47 4.80 -16.42
N CYS A 149 5.27 4.39 -16.03
CA CYS A 149 4.42 3.49 -16.82
C CYS A 149 4.17 4.10 -18.21
N ARG A 150 4.04 3.30 -19.28
CA ARG A 150 3.58 3.84 -20.58
C ARG A 150 2.05 3.87 -20.66
N ASN A 151 1.42 2.84 -20.09
CA ASN A 151 -0.03 2.66 -19.99
C ASN A 151 -0.42 2.50 -18.51
N GLY A 152 -1.52 3.14 -18.09
CA GLY A 152 -2.12 3.04 -16.75
C GLY A 152 -2.92 1.75 -16.53
N GLU A 153 -3.49 1.57 -15.33
CA GLU A 153 -4.12 0.30 -14.89
C GLU A 153 -5.29 -0.18 -15.73
N GLY A 154 -5.96 0.71 -16.47
CA GLY A 154 -7.07 0.39 -17.37
C GLY A 154 -6.70 0.35 -18.85
N GLY A 155 -5.41 0.35 -19.21
CA GLY A 155 -4.95 0.46 -20.59
C GLY A 155 -4.94 1.89 -21.13
N GLU A 156 -5.51 2.85 -20.41
CA GLU A 156 -5.39 4.28 -20.73
C GLU A 156 -4.03 4.82 -20.27
N GLY A 157 -3.36 5.66 -21.06
CA GLY A 157 -1.98 6.15 -20.81
C GLY A 157 -1.73 6.79 -19.44
N LEU A 158 -0.48 7.20 -19.16
CA LEU A 158 -0.09 7.96 -17.94
C LEU A 158 -1.04 9.11 -17.58
N LEU A 159 -1.71 9.67 -18.60
CA LEU A 159 -2.60 10.82 -18.53
C LEU A 159 -4.01 10.48 -18.03
N SER A 160 -4.33 9.20 -17.88
CA SER A 160 -5.66 8.79 -17.42
C SER A 160 -5.84 9.13 -15.94
N ALA A 161 -6.92 9.87 -15.65
CA ALA A 161 -7.29 10.22 -14.28
C ALA A 161 -7.38 8.97 -13.38
N GLY A 162 -7.77 7.83 -13.96
CA GLY A 162 -7.91 6.53 -13.29
C GLY A 162 -6.67 6.05 -12.53
N ILE A 163 -5.45 6.44 -12.91
CA ILE A 163 -4.22 5.98 -12.24
C ILE A 163 -4.12 6.50 -10.79
N LEU A 164 -4.74 7.66 -10.52
CA LEU A 164 -4.79 8.30 -9.20
C LEU A 164 -6.19 8.25 -8.56
N THR A 165 -7.26 8.12 -9.35
CA THR A 165 -8.65 8.27 -8.87
C THR A 165 -9.37 6.97 -8.49
N HIS A 166 -8.76 5.79 -8.65
CA HIS A 166 -9.32 4.55 -8.11
C HIS A 166 -9.30 4.48 -6.57
N TRP A 167 -8.70 5.46 -5.90
CA TRP A 167 -8.74 5.62 -4.45
C TRP A 167 -9.82 6.64 -4.05
N ARG A 168 -10.87 6.19 -3.35
CA ARG A 168 -11.89 7.03 -2.74
C ARG A 168 -11.87 6.88 -1.21
N PRO A 169 -11.34 7.85 -0.46
CA PRO A 169 -11.62 7.98 0.96
C PRO A 169 -13.12 8.08 1.18
N GLY A 170 -13.66 7.23 2.06
CA GLY A 170 -15.09 7.22 2.40
C GLY A 170 -15.94 6.18 1.67
N SER A 171 -15.36 5.29 0.84
CA SER A 171 -16.07 4.09 0.35
C SER A 171 -15.76 2.83 1.19
N TRP A 172 -15.49 3.01 2.48
CA TRP A 172 -15.17 1.95 3.44
C TRP A 172 -16.40 1.55 4.24
#